data_AF-A0A0M3J1K6-F1
#
_entry.id   AF-A0A0M3J1K6-F1
#
_cell.length_a   1.000
_cell.length_b   1.000
_cell.length_c   1.000
_cell.angle_alpha   90.00
_cell.angle_beta   90.00
_cell.angle_gamma   90.00
#
_symmetry.space_group_name_H-M   'P 1'
#
loop_
_entity.id
_entity.type
_entity.pdbx_description
1 polymer ?
#
loop_
_entity_poly.entity_id
_entity_poly.type
_entity_poly.pdbx_seq_one_letter_code
_entity_poly.pdbx_strand_id
1 'polypeptide(L)'
;MDNISNTEWMLLIALMIHLTMAPCTKVEESFNVQAVHDLLFHQMNTSQYDHHQFPGVVPRTFTGSIALSAVVYPFAKLMQWYDVPKYWILYAARLLLGMTVLLSFGNFARCVQKHYGQHTAHFLRFSFHFLRNFVLFDEMVNSFGHFQ
;
A
#
# COMPACT_ATOMS: atom_id res chain seq x y z
N MET A 1 -18.43 13.04 -14.45
CA MET A 1 -17.43 11.99 -14.25
C MET A 1 -16.47 12.10 -15.41
N ASP A 2 -15.31 12.71 -15.18
CA ASP A 2 -14.31 12.85 -16.24
C ASP A 2 -13.86 11.44 -16.66
N ASN A 3 -13.84 11.18 -17.97
CA ASN A 3 -13.45 9.89 -18.51
C ASN A 3 -12.02 9.55 -18.03
N ILE A 4 -11.79 8.31 -17.59
CA ILE A 4 -10.47 7.88 -17.13
C ILE A 4 -9.47 8.09 -18.27
N SER A 5 -8.44 8.88 -18.02
CA SER A 5 -7.40 9.16 -19.01
C SER A 5 -6.56 7.89 -19.23
N ASN A 6 -6.06 7.67 -20.46
CA ASN A 6 -5.11 6.59 -20.76
C ASN A 6 -3.92 6.55 -19.78
N THR A 7 -3.50 7.71 -19.27
CA THR A 7 -2.42 7.82 -18.28
C THR A 7 -2.80 7.29 -16.90
N GLU A 8 -4.08 7.31 -16.52
CA GLU A 8 -4.57 6.75 -15.26
C GLU A 8 -4.64 5.22 -15.32
N TRP A 9 -4.98 4.64 -16.47
CA TRP A 9 -4.91 3.20 -16.70
C TRP A 9 -3.48 2.66 -16.53
N MET A 10 -2.46 3.37 -17.02
CA MET A 10 -1.06 3.01 -16.77
C MET A 10 -0.72 2.96 -15.27
N LEU A 11 -1.25 3.89 -14.47
CA LEU A 11 -1.00 3.91 -13.03
C LEU A 11 -1.66 2.73 -12.31
N LEU A 12 -2.87 2.33 -12.75
CA LEU A 12 -3.58 1.16 -12.23
C LEU A 12 -2.84 -0.14 -12.58
N ILE A 13 -2.42 -0.30 -13.83
CA ILE A 13 -1.64 -1.48 -14.26
C ILE A 13 -0.34 -1.57 -13.45
N ALA A 14 0.35 -0.44 -13.25
CA ALA A 14 1.56 -0.41 -12.41
C ALA A 14 1.28 -0.80 -10.95
N LEU A 15 0.10 -0.48 -10.39
CA LEU A 15 -0.32 -0.96 -9.06
C LEU A 15 -0.52 -2.47 -9.03
N MET A 16 -1.17 -3.04 -10.04
CA MET A 16 -1.36 -4.49 -10.10
C MET A 16 -0.03 -5.23 -10.25
N ILE A 17 0.87 -4.74 -11.11
CA ILE A 17 2.22 -5.29 -11.27
C ILE A 17 2.98 -5.21 -9.94
N HIS A 18 2.95 -4.06 -9.26
CA HIS A 18 3.59 -3.87 -7.96
C HIS A 18 3.10 -4.90 -6.94
N LEU A 19 1.78 -5.08 -6.86
CA LEU A 19 1.16 -6.02 -5.93
C LEU A 19 1.65 -7.46 -6.18
N THR A 20 1.85 -7.86 -7.44
CA THR A 20 2.31 -9.21 -7.79
C THR A 20 3.82 -9.42 -7.70
N MET A 21 4.62 -8.41 -8.03
CA MET A 21 6.09 -8.53 -8.13
C MET A 21 6.82 -8.27 -6.82
N ALA A 22 6.20 -7.51 -5.90
CA ALA A 22 6.73 -7.28 -4.55
C ALA A 22 5.82 -7.93 -3.49
N PRO A 23 5.78 -9.28 -3.43
CA PRO A 23 4.98 -9.96 -2.41
C PRO A 23 5.52 -9.70 -1.00
N CYS A 24 6.84 -9.53 -0.87
CA CYS A 24 7.50 -9.18 0.39
C CYS A 24 7.42 -7.67 0.64
N THR A 25 7.05 -7.28 1.86
CA THR A 25 7.19 -5.89 2.33
C THR A 25 8.66 -5.61 2.62
N LYS A 26 9.14 -4.40 2.29
CA LYS A 26 10.42 -3.91 2.83
C LYS A 26 10.41 -4.00 4.35
N VAL A 27 11.59 -4.16 4.96
CA VAL A 27 11.76 -4.18 6.43
C VAL A 27 11.16 -2.94 7.09
N GLU A 28 11.17 -1.78 6.43
CA GLU A 28 10.56 -0.57 6.96
C GLU A 28 9.02 -0.58 6.89
N GLU A 29 8.44 -1.25 5.89
CA GLU A 29 7.01 -1.34 5.66
C GLU A 29 6.36 -2.48 6.47
N SER A 30 7.13 -3.53 6.79
CA SER A 30 6.66 -4.66 7.57
C SER A 30 6.14 -4.25 8.94
N PHE A 31 6.69 -3.22 9.58
CA PHE A 31 6.18 -2.72 10.86
C PHE A 31 4.75 -2.21 10.77
N ASN A 32 4.42 -1.48 9.70
CA ASN A 32 3.08 -0.94 9.50
C ASN A 32 2.08 -2.05 9.15
N VAL A 33 2.53 -3.03 8.37
CA VAL A 33 1.74 -4.22 8.00
C VAL A 33 1.50 -5.13 9.21
N GLN A 34 2.52 -5.34 10.04
CA GLN A 34 2.41 -6.09 11.30
C GLN A 34 1.47 -5.38 12.27
N ALA A 35 1.56 -4.05 12.40
CA ALA A 35 0.61 -3.27 13.18
C ALA A 35 -0.85 -3.48 12.71
N VAL A 36 -1.10 -3.46 11.40
CA VAL A 36 -2.43 -3.76 10.85
C VAL A 36 -2.86 -5.20 11.18
N HIS A 37 -1.98 -6.18 11.03
CA HIS A 37 -2.25 -7.57 11.39
C HIS A 37 -2.62 -7.68 12.88
N ASP A 38 -1.84 -7.08 13.76
CA ASP A 38 -2.04 -7.14 15.21
C ASP A 38 -3.38 -6.48 15.59
N LEU A 39 -3.73 -5.33 15.00
CA LEU A 39 -5.05 -4.73 15.21
C LEU A 39 -6.20 -5.60 14.70
N LEU A 40 -6.03 -6.29 13.57
CA LEU A 40 -7.07 -7.13 12.97
C LEU A 40 -7.31 -8.44 13.74
N PHE A 41 -6.25 -9.06 14.26
CA PHE A 41 -6.30 -10.42 14.85
C PHE A 41 -6.14 -10.45 16.37
N HIS A 42 -5.32 -9.56 16.95
CA HIS A 42 -5.06 -9.51 18.39
C HIS A 42 -5.90 -8.41 19.09
N GLN A 43 -6.34 -7.37 18.36
CA GLN A 43 -7.31 -6.35 18.79
C GLN A 43 -6.95 -5.62 20.10
N MET A 44 -7.54 -6.01 21.23
CA MET A 44 -7.26 -5.41 22.55
C MET A 44 -6.25 -6.23 23.34
N ASN A 45 -5.84 -7.39 22.84
CA ASN A 45 -4.83 -8.24 23.45
C ASN A 45 -3.43 -7.76 23.05
N THR A 46 -3.03 -6.62 23.62
CA THR A 46 -1.73 -5.98 23.36
C THR A 46 -0.54 -6.85 23.76
N SER A 47 -0.74 -7.86 24.62
CA SER A 47 0.34 -8.77 25.04
C SER A 47 0.91 -9.63 23.90
N GLN A 48 0.16 -9.79 22.81
CA GLN A 48 0.56 -10.58 21.64
C GLN A 48 1.14 -9.70 20.51
N TYR A 49 1.31 -8.40 20.75
CA TYR A 49 1.80 -7.49 19.72
C TYR A 49 3.31 -7.60 19.59
N ASP A 50 3.80 -7.61 18.35
CA ASP A 50 5.23 -7.68 18.05
C ASP A 50 6.01 -6.42 18.51
N HIS A 51 5.26 -5.38 18.92
CA HIS A 51 5.75 -4.12 19.45
C HIS A 51 6.53 -4.28 20.76
N HIS A 52 6.30 -5.35 21.51
CA HIS A 52 7.06 -5.66 22.71
C HIS A 52 8.48 -6.16 22.40
N GLN A 53 8.66 -6.79 21.24
CA GLN A 53 9.95 -7.33 20.80
C GLN A 53 10.75 -6.29 20.00
N PHE A 54 10.08 -5.35 19.33
CA PHE A 54 10.69 -4.29 18.53
C PHE A 54 10.15 -2.88 18.86
N PRO A 55 10.49 -2.30 20.04
CA PRO A 55 9.91 -1.04 20.51
C PRO A 55 10.36 0.21 19.73
N GLY A 56 11.49 0.14 19.02
CA GLY A 56 12.15 1.31 18.40
C GLY A 56 11.66 1.71 17.00
N VAL A 57 10.87 0.88 16.34
CA VAL A 57 10.61 0.98 14.88
C VAL A 57 9.20 1.49 14.55
N VAL A 58 8.34 1.59 15.56
CA VAL A 58 6.94 2.04 15.46
C VAL A 58 6.69 3.54 15.77
N PRO A 59 7.63 4.39 16.26
CA PRO A 59 7.30 5.82 16.47
C PRO A 59 6.89 6.57 15.20
N ARG A 60 7.11 6.00 14.00
CA ARG A 60 6.57 6.54 12.75
C ARG A 60 5.10 6.13 12.56
N THR A 61 4.20 7.03 12.93
CA THR A 61 2.80 7.12 12.46
C THR A 61 2.00 5.81 12.47
N PHE A 62 1.68 5.33 13.67
CA PHE A 62 0.72 4.23 13.89
C PHE A 62 -0.72 4.57 13.45
N THR A 63 -1.04 5.86 13.29
CA THR A 63 -2.34 6.36 12.84
C THR A 63 -2.76 5.80 11.49
N GLY A 64 -1.81 5.60 10.56
CA GLY A 64 -2.09 5.01 9.25
C GLY A 64 -2.55 3.55 9.37
N SER A 65 -1.89 2.77 10.21
CA SER A 65 -2.22 1.37 10.50
C SER A 65 -3.60 1.25 11.15
N ILE A 66 -3.95 2.15 12.08
CA ILE A 66 -5.27 2.20 12.70
C ILE A 66 -6.36 2.50 11.65
N ALA A 67 -6.17 3.55 10.85
CA ALA A 67 -7.15 3.93 9.83
C ALA A 67 -7.35 2.81 8.80
N LEU A 68 -6.25 2.20 8.34
CA LEU A 68 -6.30 1.10 7.38
C LEU A 68 -6.95 -0.16 7.97
N SER A 69 -6.55 -0.56 9.18
CA SER A 69 -7.14 -1.72 9.85
C SER A 69 -8.64 -1.52 10.12
N ALA A 70 -9.09 -0.31 10.47
CA ALA A 70 -10.51 -0.03 10.67
C ALA A 70 -11.34 -0.23 9.38
N VAL A 71 -10.82 0.18 8.23
CA VAL A 71 -11.48 -0.01 6.92
C VAL A 71 -11.44 -1.49 6.49
N VAL A 72 -10.32 -2.17 6.74
CA VAL A 72 -10.13 -3.57 6.34
C VAL A 72 -10.85 -4.54 7.30
N TYR A 73 -11.13 -4.14 8.55
CA TYR A 73 -11.72 -4.98 9.59
C TYR A 73 -12.98 -5.75 9.17
N PRO A 74 -14.05 -5.13 8.62
CA PRO A 74 -15.23 -5.88 8.20
C PRO A 74 -14.93 -6.89 7.09
N PHE A 75 -14.02 -6.54 6.18
CA PHE A 75 -13.59 -7.42 5.09
C PHE A 75 -12.75 -8.60 5.61
N ALA A 76 -11.82 -8.33 6.53
CA ALA A 76 -11.00 -9.35 7.18
C ALA A 76 -11.85 -10.32 8.01
N LYS A 77 -12.87 -9.83 8.73
CA LYS A 77 -13.81 -10.68 9.47
C LYS A 77 -14.64 -11.57 8.54
N LEU A 78 -15.12 -11.03 7.43
CA LEU A 78 -15.84 -11.83 6.42
C LEU A 78 -14.93 -12.92 5.84
N MET A 79 -13.69 -12.58 5.49
CA MET A 79 -12.72 -13.54 4.96
C MET A 79 -12.30 -14.60 5.96
N GLN A 80 -12.17 -14.24 7.24
CA GLN A 80 -11.95 -15.22 8.32
C GLN A 80 -13.13 -16.18 8.48
N TRP A 81 -14.36 -15.72 8.29
CA TRP A 81 -15.53 -16.60 8.31
C TRP A 81 -15.45 -17.65 7.18
N TYR A 82 -15.01 -17.26 5.99
CA TYR A 82 -14.81 -18.19 4.86
C TYR A 82 -13.50 -18.99 4.94
N ASP A 83 -12.79 -18.98 6.08
CA ASP A 83 -11.50 -19.65 6.29
C ASP A 83 -10.43 -19.31 5.23
N VAL A 84 -10.46 -18.06 4.74
CA VAL A 84 -9.53 -17.58 3.73
C VAL A 84 -8.15 -17.38 4.37
N PRO A 85 -7.06 -17.84 3.71
CA PRO A 85 -5.73 -17.72 4.29
C PRO A 85 -5.28 -16.27 4.45
N LYS A 86 -4.53 -16.00 5.53
CA LYS A 86 -4.13 -14.65 5.98
C LYS A 86 -3.42 -13.80 4.92
N TYR A 87 -2.69 -14.41 3.97
CA TYR A 87 -2.00 -13.68 2.93
C TYR A 87 -2.96 -12.95 1.96
N TRP A 88 -4.19 -13.43 1.75
CA TRP A 88 -5.19 -12.71 0.95
C TRP A 88 -5.66 -11.43 1.61
N ILE A 89 -5.77 -11.42 2.94
CA ILE A 89 -6.10 -10.23 3.71
C ILE A 89 -4.98 -9.19 3.56
N LEU A 90 -3.72 -9.64 3.51
CA LEU A 90 -2.57 -8.77 3.23
C LEU A 90 -2.64 -8.17 1.81
N TYR A 91 -2.92 -8.98 0.79
CA TYR A 91 -3.11 -8.48 -0.59
C TYR A 91 -4.25 -7.46 -0.69
N ALA A 92 -5.37 -7.72 -0.01
CA ALA A 92 -6.50 -6.81 0.03
C ALA A 92 -6.16 -5.48 0.73
N ALA A 93 -5.47 -5.53 1.87
CA ALA A 93 -5.02 -4.34 2.58
C ALA A 93 -4.07 -3.49 1.73
N ARG A 94 -3.09 -4.12 1.07
CA ARG A 94 -2.16 -3.42 0.16
C ARG A 94 -2.86 -2.84 -1.07
N LEU A 95 -3.80 -3.58 -1.65
CA LEU A 95 -4.60 -3.08 -2.77
C LEU A 95 -5.42 -1.85 -2.36
N LEU A 96 -6.08 -1.90 -1.20
CA LEU A 96 -6.89 -0.78 -0.70
C LEU A 96 -6.04 0.47 -0.41
N LEU A 97 -4.88 0.28 0.21
CA LEU A 97 -3.91 1.36 0.42
C LEU A 97 -3.44 1.96 -0.91
N GLY A 98 -3.01 1.11 -1.84
CA GLY A 98 -2.55 1.53 -3.16
C GLY A 98 -3.62 2.25 -3.97
N MET A 99 -4.86 1.78 -3.92
CA MET A 99 -6.01 2.42 -4.58
C MET A 99 -6.31 3.80 -3.97
N THR A 100 -6.27 3.93 -2.64
CA THR A 100 -6.49 5.21 -1.96
C THR A 100 -5.43 6.24 -2.35
N VAL A 101 -4.16 5.81 -2.42
CA VAL A 101 -3.05 6.65 -2.89
C VAL A 101 -3.24 7.04 -4.35
N LEU A 102 -3.59 6.11 -5.24
CA LEU A 102 -3.84 6.39 -6.64
C LEU A 102 -5.00 7.37 -6.86
N LEU A 103 -6.09 7.23 -6.10
CA LEU A 103 -7.24 8.13 -6.18
C LEU A 103 -6.87 9.54 -5.72
N SER A 104 -6.18 9.66 -4.59
CA SER A 104 -5.74 10.94 -4.05
C SER A 104 -4.77 11.63 -5.02
N PHE A 105 -3.78 10.88 -5.53
CA PHE A 105 -2.84 11.38 -6.54
C PHE A 105 -3.52 11.73 -7.87
N GLY A 106 -4.48 10.91 -8.32
CA GLY A 106 -5.24 11.17 -9.55
C GLY A 106 -6.02 12.48 -9.46
N ASN A 107 -6.70 12.73 -8.34
CA ASN A 107 -7.40 13.98 -8.08
C ASN A 107 -6.44 15.17 -8.03
N PHE A 108 -5.28 15.02 -7.38
CA PHE A 108 -4.23 16.03 -7.38
C PHE A 108 -3.71 16.32 -8.79
N ALA A 109 -3.40 15.30 -9.58
CA ALA A 109 -2.92 15.44 -10.95
C ALA A 109 -3.96 16.10 -11.86
N ARG A 110 -5.26 15.82 -11.68
CA ARG A 110 -6.35 16.53 -12.39
C ARG A 110 -6.44 17.99 -12.01
N CYS A 111 -6.22 18.34 -10.74
CA CYS A 111 -6.15 19.73 -10.30
C CYS A 111 -4.96 20.45 -10.95
N VAL A 112 -3.78 19.82 -10.97
CA VAL A 112 -2.58 20.34 -11.66
C VAL A 112 -2.85 20.50 -13.16
N GLN A 113 -3.54 19.55 -13.78
CA GLN A 113 -3.94 19.61 -15.19
C GLN A 113 -4.81 20.83 -15.48
N LYS A 114 -5.76 21.14 -14.58
CA LYS A 114 -6.66 22.28 -14.71
C LYS A 114 -5.95 23.63 -14.57
N HIS A 115 -4.93 23.71 -13.71
CA HIS A 115 -4.26 24.98 -13.42
C HIS A 115 -3.00 25.23 -14.27
N TYR A 116 -2.21 24.19 -14.54
CA TYR A 116 -0.92 24.26 -15.22
C TYR A 116 -0.88 23.57 -16.59
N GLY A 117 -2.02 23.04 -17.05
CA GLY A 117 -2.18 22.43 -18.36
C GLY A 117 -1.81 20.94 -18.45
N GLN A 118 -2.11 20.34 -19.61
CA GLN A 118 -2.01 18.91 -19.85
C GLN A 118 -0.59 18.37 -19.75
N HIS A 119 0.39 19.09 -20.31
CA HIS A 119 1.79 18.65 -20.37
C HIS A 119 2.39 18.48 -18.97
N THR A 120 2.14 19.44 -18.08
CA THR A 120 2.61 19.41 -16.69
C THR A 120 2.00 18.23 -15.92
N ALA A 121 0.71 17.97 -16.10
CA ALA A 121 0.05 16.83 -15.46
C ALA A 121 0.54 15.47 -15.99
N HIS A 122 0.79 15.35 -17.29
CA HIS A 122 1.36 14.13 -17.87
C HIS A 122 2.79 13.90 -17.38
N PHE A 123 3.62 14.94 -17.32
CA PHE A 123 4.96 14.86 -16.75
C PHE A 123 4.91 14.42 -15.28
N LEU A 124 4.00 14.99 -14.48
CA LEU A 124 3.81 14.60 -13.09
C LEU A 124 3.41 13.13 -12.94
N ARG A 125 2.44 12.65 -13.73
CA ARG A 125 2.02 11.23 -13.71
C ARG A 125 3.14 10.29 -14.14
N PHE A 126 3.92 10.67 -15.15
CA PHE A 126 5.08 9.91 -15.62
C PHE A 126 6.18 9.85 -14.56
N SER A 127 6.54 10.99 -13.96
CA SER A 127 7.53 11.06 -12.89
C SER A 127 7.12 10.22 -11.68
N PHE A 128 5.85 10.24 -11.30
CA PHE A 128 5.32 9.38 -10.24
C PHE A 128 5.45 7.89 -10.58
N HIS A 129 5.12 7.49 -11.81
CA HIS A 129 5.32 6.13 -12.27
C HIS A 129 6.80 5.72 -12.23
N PHE A 130 7.70 6.56 -12.74
CA PHE A 130 9.13 6.27 -12.76
C PHE A 130 9.71 6.12 -11.35
N LEU A 131 9.41 7.06 -10.44
CA LEU A 131 9.84 6.99 -9.06
C LEU A 131 9.39 5.68 -8.39
N ARG A 132 8.15 5.26 -8.64
CA ARG A 132 7.59 4.04 -8.04
C ARG A 132 8.19 2.76 -8.63
N ASN A 133 8.48 2.73 -9.93
CA ASN A 133 9.17 1.59 -10.55
C ASN A 133 10.65 1.51 -10.12
N PHE A 134 11.31 2.64 -9.90
CA PHE A 134 12.68 2.67 -9.41
C PHE A 134 12.77 2.09 -7.98
N VAL A 135 11.86 2.50 -7.09
CA VAL A 135 11.76 1.94 -5.73
C VAL A 135 11.43 0.43 -5.79
N LEU A 136 10.56 0.01 -6.70
CA LEU A 136 10.27 -1.41 -6.96
C LEU A 136 11.50 -2.21 -7.38
N PHE A 137 12.32 -1.65 -8.26
CA PHE A 137 13.51 -2.32 -8.76
C PHE A 137 14.55 -2.48 -7.65
N ASP A 138 14.73 -1.44 -6.82
CA ASP A 138 15.55 -1.50 -5.61
C ASP A 138 15.06 -2.57 -4.63
N GLU A 139 13.75 -2.69 -4.41
CA GLU A 139 13.19 -3.71 -3.54
C GLU A 139 13.31 -5.12 -4.08
N MET A 140 13.12 -5.34 -5.38
CA MET A 140 13.38 -6.64 -5.99
C MET A 140 14.85 -7.02 -5.80
N VAL A 141 15.80 -6.12 -6.11
CA VAL A 141 17.24 -6.39 -5.96
C VAL A 141 17.59 -6.75 -4.51
N ASN A 142 17.07 -6.00 -3.54
CA ASN A 142 17.34 -6.25 -2.13
C ASN A 142 16.64 -7.51 -1.59
N SER A 143 15.45 -7.85 -2.09
CA SER A 143 14.75 -9.08 -1.71
C SER A 143 15.43 -10.32 -2.28
N PHE A 144 16.04 -10.25 -3.47
CA PHE A 144 16.81 -11.35 -4.04
C PHE A 144 18.20 -11.52 -3.39
N GLY A 145 18.81 -10.43 -2.90
CA GLY A 145 20.12 -10.47 -2.23
C GLY A 145 20.12 -11.14 -0.86
N HIS A 146 18.96 -11.28 -0.20
CA HIS A 146 18.82 -11.91 1.12
C HIS A 146 18.41 -13.39 1.10
N PHE A 147 18.27 -13.99 -0.10
CA PHE A 147 17.98 -15.42 -0.29
C PHE A 147 19.25 -16.26 -0.57
N GLN A 148 20.42 -15.80 -0.12
CA GLN A 148 21.65 -16.60 -0.02
C GLN A 148 22.13 -16.68 1.42
#